data_AF-A0A0H2X937-F1
#
_entry.id   AF-A0A0H2X937-F1
#
_cell.length_a   1.000
_cell.length_b   1.000
_cell.length_c   1.000
_cell.angle_alpha   90.00
_cell.angle_beta   90.00
_cell.angle_gamma   90.00
#
_symmetry.space_group_name_H-M   'P 1'
#
loop_
_entity.id
_entity.type
_entity.pdbx_description
1 polymer ?
#
loop_
_entity_poly.entity_id
_entity_poly.type
_entity_poly.pdbx_seq_one_letter_code
_entity_poly.pdbx_strand_id
1 'polypeptide(L)'
;MRNKTLTGPWAGFSFQGGHLITPEGRSIAPSDLQWLSLTCTIAREWSTMMAEGRAKTPPKRPAGVIYLRDEFRKRQEKKAGLQRVDTGPAAKCAGLSSAPARRRKGRV
;
A
#
# COMPACT_ATOMS: atom_id res chain seq x y z
N MET A 1 -18.02 -20.38 -19.34
CA MET A 1 -17.01 -21.35 -18.87
C MET A 1 -17.73 -22.65 -18.50
N ARG A 2 -17.21 -23.82 -18.87
CA ARG A 2 -17.84 -25.13 -18.53
C ARG A 2 -17.61 -25.47 -17.06
N ASN A 3 -18.53 -26.23 -16.46
CA ASN A 3 -18.37 -26.70 -15.09
C ASN A 3 -17.11 -27.59 -14.98
N LYS A 4 -16.23 -27.30 -14.02
CA LYS A 4 -14.96 -28.04 -13.86
C LYS A 4 -14.51 -28.02 -12.40
N THR A 5 -14.24 -29.19 -11.84
CA THR A 5 -13.56 -29.34 -10.55
C THR A 5 -12.07 -29.11 -10.72
N LEU A 6 -11.46 -28.26 -9.87
CA LEU A 6 -10.01 -28.04 -9.86
C LEU A 6 -9.34 -29.09 -8.98
N THR A 7 -8.23 -29.66 -9.44
CA THR A 7 -7.48 -30.71 -8.74
C THR A 7 -6.10 -30.22 -8.29
N GLY A 8 -5.41 -30.99 -7.44
CA GLY A 8 -4.08 -30.63 -6.92
C GLY A 8 -4.13 -29.57 -5.80
N PRO A 9 -3.24 -28.58 -5.78
CA PRO A 9 -3.24 -27.50 -4.77
C PRO A 9 -4.53 -26.66 -4.73
N TRP A 10 -5.39 -26.81 -5.75
CA TRP A 10 -6.70 -26.17 -5.85
C TRP A 10 -7.84 -27.09 -5.42
N ALA A 11 -7.55 -28.17 -4.69
CA ALA A 11 -8.55 -29.11 -4.20
C ALA A 11 -9.66 -28.38 -3.41
N GLY A 12 -10.91 -28.69 -3.75
CA GLY A 12 -12.11 -28.08 -3.17
C GLY A 12 -12.59 -26.81 -3.89
N PHE A 13 -11.80 -26.23 -4.79
CA PHE A 13 -12.29 -25.17 -5.67
C PHE A 13 -12.92 -25.78 -6.94
N SER A 14 -14.00 -25.18 -7.43
CA SER A 14 -14.62 -25.60 -8.69
C SER A 14 -15.22 -24.42 -9.44
N PHE A 15 -15.41 -24.56 -10.74
CA PHE A 15 -16.20 -23.63 -11.53
C PHE A 15 -17.58 -24.22 -11.78
N GLN A 16 -18.63 -23.46 -11.47
CA GLN A 16 -20.01 -23.80 -11.77
C GLN A 16 -20.72 -22.60 -12.40
N GLY A 17 -21.22 -22.73 -13.63
CA GLY A 17 -21.93 -21.64 -14.32
C GLY A 17 -21.10 -20.36 -14.43
N GLY A 18 -19.77 -20.47 -14.59
CA GLY A 18 -18.85 -19.33 -14.62
C GLY A 18 -18.46 -18.76 -13.25
N HIS A 19 -19.09 -19.18 -12.16
CA HIS A 19 -18.73 -18.77 -10.81
C HIS A 19 -17.61 -19.65 -10.27
N LEU A 20 -16.72 -19.07 -9.48
CA LEU A 20 -15.74 -19.82 -8.71
C LEU A 20 -16.34 -20.19 -7.35
N ILE A 21 -16.46 -21.48 -7.09
CA ILE A 21 -16.91 -22.03 -5.83
C ILE A 21 -15.69 -22.37 -4.98
N THR A 22 -15.62 -21.84 -3.77
CA THR A 22 -14.57 -22.15 -2.80
C THR A 22 -14.86 -23.47 -2.05
N PRO A 23 -13.86 -24.10 -1.41
CA PRO A 23 -14.08 -25.31 -0.60
C PRO A 23 -15.10 -25.10 0.54
N GLU A 24 -15.23 -23.87 1.01
CA GLU A 24 -16.21 -23.46 2.03
C GLU A 24 -17.63 -23.31 1.47
N GLY A 25 -17.84 -23.57 0.17
CA GLY A 25 -19.13 -23.44 -0.50
C GLY A 25 -19.51 -22.01 -0.88
N ARG A 26 -18.58 -21.05 -0.82
CA ARG A 26 -18.85 -19.67 -1.24
C ARG A 26 -18.79 -19.54 -2.76
N SER A 27 -19.78 -18.89 -3.34
CA SER A 27 -19.82 -18.57 -4.76
C SER A 27 -19.25 -17.18 -5.01
N ILE A 28 -18.31 -17.06 -5.93
CA ILE A 28 -17.69 -15.80 -6.35
C ILE A 28 -18.05 -15.55 -7.82
N ALA A 29 -18.64 -14.39 -8.08
CA ALA A 29 -19.09 -14.02 -9.41
C ALA A 29 -17.91 -13.69 -10.35
N PRO A 30 -18.07 -13.87 -11.68
CA PRO A 30 -17.05 -13.49 -12.64
C PRO A 30 -16.58 -12.03 -12.53
N SER A 31 -17.50 -11.11 -12.21
CA SER A 31 -17.21 -9.68 -11.99
C SER A 31 -16.24 -9.45 -10.85
N ASP A 32 -16.37 -10.22 -9.77
CA ASP A 32 -15.53 -10.08 -8.58
C ASP A 32 -14.12 -10.63 -8.85
N LEU A 33 -14.03 -11.65 -9.70
CA LEU A 33 -12.76 -12.24 -10.14
C LEU A 33 -11.98 -11.33 -11.10
N GLN A 34 -12.64 -10.36 -11.75
CA GLN A 34 -12.00 -9.48 -12.74
C GLN A 34 -10.78 -8.74 -12.17
N TRP A 35 -10.83 -8.39 -10.89
CA TRP A 35 -9.77 -7.66 -10.21
C TRP A 35 -8.88 -8.54 -9.34
N LEU A 36 -9.10 -9.86 -9.34
CA LEU A 36 -8.39 -10.78 -8.45
C LEU A 36 -6.87 -10.72 -8.68
N SER A 37 -6.43 -10.70 -9.95
CA SER A 37 -5.01 -10.59 -10.30
C SER A 37 -4.40 -9.27 -9.83
N LEU A 38 -5.12 -8.17 -9.97
CA LEU A 38 -4.72 -6.84 -9.50
C LEU A 38 -4.60 -6.82 -7.98
N THR A 39 -5.62 -7.30 -7.26
CA THR A 39 -5.64 -7.37 -5.80
C THR A 39 -4.49 -8.24 -5.27
N CYS A 40 -4.25 -9.41 -5.87
CA CYS A 40 -3.12 -10.26 -5.51
C CYS A 40 -1.77 -9.57 -5.78
N THR A 41 -1.65 -8.80 -6.86
CA THR A 41 -0.43 -8.06 -7.18
C THR A 41 -0.18 -6.95 -6.16
N ILE A 42 -1.21 -6.16 -5.82
CA ILE A 42 -1.13 -5.12 -4.79
C ILE A 42 -0.75 -5.74 -3.44
N ALA A 43 -1.38 -6.85 -3.06
CA ALA A 43 -1.07 -7.55 -1.81
C ALA A 43 0.37 -8.08 -1.77
N ARG A 44 0.90 -8.58 -2.89
CA ARG A 44 2.30 -9.01 -3.03
C ARG A 44 3.25 -7.83 -2.90
N GLU A 45 3.00 -6.75 -3.64
CA GLU A 45 3.80 -5.52 -3.59
C GLU A 45 3.86 -4.94 -2.17
N TRP A 46 2.73 -4.95 -1.46
CA TRP A 46 2.67 -4.56 -0.06
C TRP A 46 3.48 -5.48 0.84
N SER A 47 3.34 -6.79 0.65
CA SER A 47 4.10 -7.80 1.41
C SER A 47 5.61 -7.65 1.20
N THR A 48 6.04 -7.37 -0.04
CA THR A 48 7.44 -7.06 -0.37
C THR A 48 7.90 -5.78 0.30
N MET A 49 7.11 -4.71 0.23
CA MET A 49 7.43 -3.44 0.91
C MET A 49 7.58 -3.63 2.43
N MET A 50 6.70 -4.43 3.05
CA MET A 50 6.76 -4.75 4.47
C MET A 50 7.97 -5.63 4.82
N ALA A 51 8.31 -6.59 3.96
CA ALA A 51 9.50 -7.42 4.13
C ALA A 51 10.79 -6.58 4.04
N GLU A 52 10.87 -5.67 3.07
CA GLU A 52 11.99 -4.72 2.94
C GLU A 52 12.05 -3.74 4.12
N GLY A 53 10.91 -3.30 4.66
CA GLY A 53 10.87 -2.46 5.86
C GLY A 53 11.38 -3.18 7.11
N ARG A 54 11.15 -4.49 7.21
CA ARG A 54 11.71 -5.34 8.28
C ARG A 54 13.18 -5.69 8.08
N ALA A 55 13.68 -5.65 6.84
CA ALA A 55 15.06 -5.94 6.53
C ALA A 55 15.97 -4.82 7.07
N LYS A 56 17.02 -5.20 7.81
CA LYS A 56 18.00 -4.24 8.37
C LYS A 56 18.84 -3.55 7.30
N THR A 57 18.97 -4.18 6.14
CA THR A 57 19.79 -3.68 5.03
C THR A 57 18.90 -3.53 3.81
N PRO A 58 18.94 -2.37 3.11
CA PRO A 58 18.16 -2.18 1.91
C PRO A 58 18.61 -3.16 0.80
N PRO A 59 17.69 -3.63 -0.05
CA PRO A 59 18.03 -4.54 -1.14
C PRO A 59 18.96 -3.83 -2.16
N LYS A 60 19.97 -4.55 -2.65
CA LYS A 60 20.87 -4.04 -3.69
C LYS A 60 20.12 -3.98 -5.01
N ARG A 61 20.06 -2.80 -5.63
CA ARG A 61 19.36 -2.55 -6.89
C ARG A 61 20.33 -2.33 -8.04
N PRO A 62 19.99 -2.75 -9.27
CA PRO A 62 20.79 -2.44 -10.45
C PRO A 62 20.81 -0.93 -10.71
N ALA A 63 21.97 -0.42 -11.12
CA ALA A 63 22.15 1.00 -11.44
C ALA A 63 21.29 1.38 -12.68
N GLY A 64 20.67 2.57 -12.65
CA GLY A 64 19.87 3.10 -13.76
C GLY A 64 18.39 2.71 -13.77
N VAL A 65 17.95 1.81 -12.88
CA VAL A 65 16.53 1.45 -12.73
C VAL A 65 15.93 2.20 -11.54
N ILE A 66 14.97 3.09 -11.81
CA ILE A 66 14.23 3.80 -10.76
C ILE A 66 13.03 2.94 -10.37
N TYR A 67 13.04 2.44 -9.13
CA TYR A 67 11.91 1.72 -8.59
C TYR A 67 10.93 2.71 -7.97
N LEU A 68 9.72 2.77 -8.51
CA LEU A 68 8.70 3.72 -8.07
C LEU A 68 8.41 3.65 -6.55
N ARG A 69 8.51 2.44 -5.97
CA ARG A 69 8.41 2.20 -4.52
C ARG A 69 9.41 3.01 -3.70
N ASP A 70 10.62 3.20 -4.20
CA ASP A 70 11.67 3.97 -3.51
C ASP A 70 11.37 5.44 -3.51
N GLU A 71 10.86 5.94 -4.62
CA GLU A 71 10.48 7.33 -4.74
C GLU A 71 9.30 7.64 -3.83
N PHE A 72 8.33 6.71 -3.70
CA PHE A 72 7.28 6.82 -2.69
C PHE A 72 7.84 6.78 -1.26
N ARG A 73 8.78 5.89 -0.97
CA ARG A 73 9.43 5.81 0.36
C ARG A 73 10.20 7.09 0.70
N LYS A 74 11.04 7.59 -0.21
CA LYS A 74 11.76 8.86 -0.05
C LYS A 74 10.81 10.03 0.17
N ARG A 75 9.67 10.06 -0.53
CA ARG A 75 8.63 11.09 -0.33
C ARG A 75 7.97 10.97 1.05
N GLN A 76 7.65 9.75 1.48
CA GLN A 76 7.12 9.47 2.82
C GLN A 76 8.11 9.89 3.91
N GLU A 77 9.39 9.52 3.79
CA GLU A 77 10.45 9.87 4.74
C GLU A 77 10.68 11.39 4.78
N LYS A 78 10.68 12.09 3.62
CA LYS A 78 10.74 13.56 3.58
C LYS A 78 9.52 14.20 4.23
N LYS A 79 8.33 13.63 4.05
CA LYS A 79 7.08 14.12 4.65
C LYS A 79 7.05 13.87 6.15
N ALA A 80 7.53 12.70 6.61
CA ALA A 80 7.68 12.36 8.02
C ALA A 80 8.78 13.20 8.70
N GLY A 81 9.86 13.52 7.98
CA GLY A 81 10.91 14.44 8.46
C GLY A 81 10.43 15.86 8.70
N LEU A 82 9.35 16.29 8.02
CA LEU A 82 8.67 17.57 8.27
C LEU A 82 7.67 17.50 9.45
N GLN A 83 7.31 16.29 9.89
CA GLN A 83 6.38 16.01 11.01
C GLN A 83 7.09 15.45 12.25
N ARG A 84 8.40 15.69 12.44
CA ARG A 84 9.00 15.63 13.79
C ARG A 84 8.52 16.86 14.58
N VAL A 85 7.25 16.84 14.97
CA VAL A 85 6.80 17.54 16.17
C VAL A 85 6.95 16.51 17.27
N ASP A 86 7.77 16.81 18.28
CA ASP A 86 7.93 15.96 19.46
C ASP A 86 6.62 15.91 20.25
N THR A 87 5.64 15.12 19.80
CA THR A 87 4.46 14.78 20.61
C THR A 87 4.79 13.57 21.47
N GLY A 88 5.79 13.74 22.34
CA GLY A 88 5.85 12.96 23.58
C GLY A 88 4.83 13.55 24.58
N PRO A 89 4.37 12.79 25.57
CA PRO A 89 3.37 13.22 26.56
C PRO A 89 3.81 14.39 27.47
N ALA A 90 4.96 15.01 27.21
CA ALA A 90 5.49 16.17 27.91
C ALA A 90 5.46 17.48 27.09
N ALA A 91 4.79 17.51 25.94
CA ALA A 91 4.55 18.75 25.20
C ALA A 91 3.49 19.60 25.92
N LYS A 92 3.94 20.38 26.89
CA LYS A 92 3.12 21.41 27.55
C LYS A 92 2.49 22.29 26.48
N CYS A 93 1.17 22.45 26.55
CA CYS A 93 0.39 23.40 25.78
C CYS A 93 0.95 24.81 25.98
N ALA A 94 1.83 25.26 25.09
CA ALA A 94 2.30 26.64 25.05
C ALA A 94 1.93 27.22 23.69
N GLY A 95 0.82 27.97 23.68
CA GLY A 95 0.54 28.98 22.68
C GLY A 95 0.22 28.48 21.28
N LEU A 96 -1.07 28.22 21.03
CA LEU A 96 -1.66 28.56 19.74
C LEU A 96 -1.47 30.07 19.52
N SER A 97 -0.33 30.51 18.99
CA SER A 97 -0.25 31.79 18.30
C SER A 97 -0.23 31.52 16.81
N SER A 98 -1.25 32.04 16.15
CA SER A 98 -1.42 32.06 14.70
C SER A 98 -0.13 32.50 14.01
N ALA A 99 0.14 31.89 12.85
CA ALA A 99 1.27 32.25 11.99
C ALA A 99 1.29 33.77 11.73
N PRO A 100 2.46 34.43 11.73
CA PRO A 100 2.53 35.87 11.48
C PRO A 100 2.05 36.19 10.05
N ALA A 101 1.09 37.11 9.96
CA ALA A 101 0.52 37.57 8.71
C ALA A 101 1.58 38.20 7.79
N ARG A 102 1.58 37.79 6.52
CA ARG A 102 2.50 38.23 5.46
C ARG A 102 2.31 39.72 5.17
N ARG A 103 3.22 40.60 5.65
CA ARG A 103 3.22 42.03 5.29
C ARG A 103 3.45 42.20 3.78
N ARG A 104 2.44 42.67 3.05
CA ARG A 104 2.60 43.21 1.69
C ARG A 104 3.37 44.54 1.79
N LYS A 105 4.57 44.60 1.20
CA LYS A 105 5.28 45.87 0.99
C LYS A 105 4.50 46.67 -0.07
N GLY A 106 4.02 47.85 0.30
CA GLY A 106 3.52 48.85 -0.64
C GLY A 106 4.64 49.34 -1.54
N ARG A 107 4.29 49.62 -2.80
CA ARG A 107 5.15 50.19 -3.84
C ARG A 107 5.19 51.71 -3.66
N VAL A 108 6.35 52.29 -3.93
CA VAL A 108 6.72 53.73 -3.89
C VAL A 108 5.66 54.62 -4.49
#